data_AF-A0A2E5K2V5-F1
#
_entry.id   AF-A0A2E5K2V5-F1
#
_cell.length_a   1.000
_cell.length_b   1.000
_cell.length_c   1.000
_cell.angle_alpha   90.00
_cell.angle_beta   90.00
_cell.angle_gamma   90.00
#
_symmetry.space_group_name_H-M   'P 1'
#
loop_
_entity.id
_entity.type
_entity.pdbx_description
1 polymer ?
#
loop_
_entity_poly.entity_id
_entity_poly.type
_entity_poly.pdbx_seq_one_letter_code
_entity_poly.pdbx_strand_id
1 'polypeptide(L)' 'MKLLRVRVFTFLLLLATSKAAYACPVCFQSGGEERWAFYVTTAFLTLLPISMVGGLVLWLRKRFRQLEEESAG' A
#
# COMPACT_ATOMS: atom_id res chain seq x y z
N MET A 1 -27.81 27.20 -15.03
CA MET A 1 -26.60 27.37 -15.90
C MET A 1 -25.32 27.78 -15.15
N LYS A 2 -25.36 28.72 -14.19
CA LYS A 2 -24.17 29.09 -13.37
C LYS A 2 -23.53 27.92 -12.61
N LEU A 3 -24.36 27.05 -12.01
CA LEU A 3 -23.92 25.84 -11.31
C LEU A 3 -23.26 24.80 -12.23
N LEU A 4 -23.71 24.71 -13.50
CA LEU A 4 -23.13 23.80 -14.49
C LEU A 4 -21.73 24.29 -14.91
N ARG A 5 -21.55 25.60 -15.09
CA ARG A 5 -20.23 26.20 -15.36
C ARG A 5 -19.26 26.00 -14.21
N VAL A 6 -19.69 26.18 -12.97
CA VAL A 6 -18.85 25.94 -11.79
C VAL A 6 -18.42 24.47 -11.70
N ARG A 7 -19.36 23.53 -11.87
CA ARG A 7 -19.06 22.09 -11.88
C ARG A 7 -18.06 21.71 -12.96
N VAL A 8 -18.24 22.21 -14.18
CA VAL A 8 -17.31 21.99 -15.29
C VAL A 8 -15.95 22.59 -14.98
N PHE A 9 -15.89 23.81 -14.42
CA PHE A 9 -14.64 24.47 -14.09
C PHE A 9 -13.86 23.75 -12.99
N THR A 10 -14.54 23.29 -11.94
CA THR A 10 -13.95 22.46 -10.87
C THR A 10 -13.44 21.13 -11.42
N PHE A 11 -14.21 20.48 -12.31
CA PHE A 11 -13.81 19.24 -12.94
C PHE A 11 -12.56 19.43 -13.82
N LEU A 12 -12.51 20.51 -14.60
CA LEU A 12 -11.36 20.86 -15.44
C LEU A 12 -10.10 21.15 -14.60
N LEU A 13 -10.28 21.81 -13.45
CA LEU A 13 -9.20 22.07 -12.48
C LEU A 13 -8.65 20.77 -11.87
N LEU A 14 -9.53 19.82 -11.53
CA LEU A 14 -9.12 18.48 -11.06
C LEU A 14 -8.30 17.73 -12.11
N LEU A 15 -8.73 17.77 -13.38
CA LEU A 15 -7.97 17.13 -14.47
C LEU A 15 -6.61 17.80 -14.69
N ALA A 16 -6.50 19.12 -14.57
CA ALA A 16 -5.22 19.82 -14.72
C ALA A 16 -4.21 19.46 -13.60
N THR A 17 -4.71 19.20 -12.38
CA THR A 17 -3.88 18.77 -11.25
C THR A 17 -3.39 17.32 -11.36
N SER A 18 -3.98 16.52 -12.25
CA SER A 18 -3.61 15.10 -12.45
C SER A 18 -2.19 14.92 -13.00
N LYS A 19 -1.55 15.99 -13.49
CA LYS A 19 -0.12 15.97 -13.85
C LYS A 19 0.79 15.72 -12.65
N ALA A 20 0.35 16.09 -11.45
CA ALA A 20 1.04 15.75 -10.19
C ALA A 20 0.86 14.27 -9.81
N ALA A 21 -0.16 13.58 -10.34
CA ALA A 21 -0.40 12.16 -10.05
C ALA A 21 0.66 11.22 -10.66
N TYR A 22 1.46 11.72 -11.61
CA TYR A 22 2.62 10.98 -12.08
C TYR A 22 3.82 11.15 -11.16
N ALA A 23 3.94 12.19 -10.33
CA ALA A 23 5.11 12.35 -9.48
C ALA A 23 5.21 11.26 -8.40
N CYS A 24 6.42 10.95 -7.93
CA CYS A 24 6.57 10.10 -6.76
C CYS A 24 5.78 10.75 -5.59
N PRO A 25 4.85 10.03 -4.92
CA PRO A 25 3.90 10.64 -3.96
C PRO A 25 4.58 11.28 -2.76
N VAL A 26 5.84 10.93 -2.49
CA VAL A 26 6.65 11.45 -1.38
C VAL A 26 7.67 12.48 -1.86
N CYS A 27 8.28 12.26 -3.03
CA CYS A 27 9.36 13.12 -3.52
C CYS A 27 8.86 14.29 -4.37
N PHE A 28 7.60 14.28 -4.82
CA PHE A 28 7.00 15.25 -5.75
C PHE A 28 7.80 15.52 -7.04
N GLN A 29 8.75 14.63 -7.35
CA GLN A 29 9.66 14.75 -8.47
C GLN A 29 9.18 13.87 -9.63
N SER A 30 9.25 14.42 -10.85
CA SER A 30 8.97 13.70 -12.09
C SER A 30 10.25 13.14 -12.71
N GLY A 31 10.84 12.14 -12.05
CA GLY A 31 11.98 11.38 -12.57
C GLY A 31 11.67 9.89 -12.49
N GLY A 32 11.88 9.15 -13.59
CA GLY A 32 11.55 7.72 -13.67
C GLY A 32 12.38 6.83 -12.75
N GLU A 33 13.63 7.23 -12.46
CA GLU A 33 14.54 6.47 -11.61
C GLU A 33 14.18 6.59 -10.12
N GLU A 34 13.81 7.78 -9.65
CA GLU A 34 13.44 7.99 -8.24
C GLU A 34 12.19 7.18 -7.80
N ARG A 35 11.31 6.85 -8.75
CA ARG A 35 10.04 6.13 -8.47
C ARG A 35 10.25 4.65 -8.21
N TRP A 36 11.20 4.01 -8.88
CA TRP A 36 11.40 2.55 -8.71
C TRP A 36 11.94 2.25 -7.32
N ALA A 37 12.84 3.08 -6.78
CA ALA A 37 13.38 2.92 -5.43
C ALA A 37 12.26 3.00 -4.37
N PHE A 38 11.30 3.92 -4.54
CA PHE A 38 10.14 4.02 -3.66
C PHE A 38 9.24 2.78 -3.74
N TYR A 39 8.94 2.28 -4.94
CA TYR A 39 8.10 1.08 -5.08
C TYR A 39 8.74 -0.16 -4.49
N VAL A 40 10.04 -0.36 -4.69
CA VAL A 40 10.77 -1.52 -4.15
C VAL A 40 10.77 -1.50 -2.62
N THR A 41 11.11 -0.36 -2.02
CA THR A 41 11.12 -0.22 -0.55
C THR A 41 9.73 -0.35 0.04
N THR A 42 8.71 0.25 -0.58
CA THR A 42 7.31 0.13 -0.14
C THR A 42 6.85 -1.32 -0.18
N ALA A 43 7.15 -2.05 -1.26
CA ALA A 43 6.81 -3.46 -1.37
C ALA A 43 7.53 -4.28 -0.27
N PHE A 44 8.81 -4.02 -0.05
CA PHE A 44 9.59 -4.70 0.99
C PHE A 44 9.04 -4.42 2.39
N LEU A 45 8.80 -3.15 2.72
CA LEU A 45 8.23 -2.72 4.00
C LEU A 45 6.79 -3.19 4.21
N THR A 46 6.06 -3.53 3.15
CA THR A 46 4.71 -4.11 3.24
C THR A 46 4.78 -5.63 3.42
N LEU A 47 5.68 -6.31 2.72
CA LEU A 47 5.85 -7.76 2.84
C LEU A 47 6.46 -8.17 4.18
N LEU A 48 7.32 -7.33 4.76
CA LEU A 48 7.96 -7.59 6.05
C LEU A 48 6.96 -7.81 7.20
N PRO A 49 5.99 -6.92 7.49
CA PRO A 49 4.99 -7.14 8.52
C PRO A 49 4.04 -8.30 8.16
N ILE A 50 3.68 -8.47 6.88
CA ILE A 50 2.82 -9.58 6.45
C ILE A 50 3.49 -10.92 6.72
N SER A 51 4.78 -11.05 6.38
CA SER A 51 5.54 -12.28 6.61
C SER A 51 5.77 -12.53 8.10
N MET A 52 6.03 -11.48 8.89
CA MET A 52 6.18 -11.60 10.34
C MET A 52 4.89 -12.09 11.00
N VAL A 53 3.76 -11.46 10.71
CA VAL A 53 2.45 -11.85 11.28
C VAL A 53 2.03 -13.22 10.76
N GLY A 54 2.13 -13.45 9.45
CA GLY A 54 1.80 -14.74 8.84
C GLY A 54 2.65 -15.87 9.41
N GLY A 55 3.95 -15.65 9.55
CA GLY A 55 4.89 -16.61 10.15
C GLY A 55 4.55 -16.90 11.61
N LEU A 56 4.28 -15.87 12.42
CA LEU A 56 3.91 -16.05 13.82
C LEU A 56 2.61 -16.84 13.98
N VAL A 57 1.59 -16.53 13.17
CA VAL A 57 0.30 -17.25 13.19
C VAL A 57 0.49 -18.72 12.82
N LEU A 58 1.25 -19.01 11.76
CA LEU A 58 1.53 -20.40 11.36
C LEU A 58 2.31 -21.16 12.43
N TRP A 59 3.30 -20.51 13.06
CA TRP A 59 4.08 -21.10 14.14
C TRP A 59 3.22 -21.41 15.37
N LEU A 60 2.36 -20.47 15.78
CA LEU A 60 1.43 -20.67 16.89
C LEU A 60 0.43 -21.80 16.61
N ARG A 61 -0.16 -21.85 15.41
CA ARG A 61 -1.07 -22.95 15.02
C ARG A 61 -0.39 -24.31 15.10
N LYS A 62 0.87 -24.39 14.65
CA LYS A 62 1.65 -25.63 14.76
C LYS A 62 1.91 -26.01 16.22
N ARG A 63 2.22 -25.04 17.08
CA ARG A 63 2.47 -25.29 18.52
C ARG A 63 1.22 -25.72 19.27
N PHE A 64 0.06 -25.10 19.02
CA PHE A 64 -1.18 -25.53 19.67
C PHE A 64 -1.55 -26.98 19.33
N ARG A 65 -1.41 -27.38 18.06
CA ARG A 65 -1.67 -28.76 17.65
C ARG A 65 -0.76 -29.77 18.36
N GLN A 66 0.52 -29.43 18.54
CA GLN A 66 1.46 -30.28 19.28
C GLN A 66 1.08 -30.41 20.77
N LEU A 67 0.59 -29.33 21.39
CA LEU A 67 0.17 -29.35 22.78
C LEU A 67 -1.11 -30.16 22.99
N GLU A 68 -2.06 -30.09 22.05
CA GLU A 68 -3.28 -30.93 22.09
C GLU A 68 -2.94 -32.42 21.96
N GLU A 69 -1.99 -32.78 21.09
CA GLU A 69 -1.51 -34.16 20.93
C GLU A 69 -0.83 -34.69 22.21
N GLU A 70 -0.06 -33.87 22.93
CA GLU A 70 0.59 -34.25 24.20
C GLU A 70 -0.40 -34.29 25.38
N SER A 71 -1.46 -33.48 25.36
CA SER A 71 -2.48 -33.45 26.42
C SER A 71 -3.51 -34.59 26.31
N ALA A 72 -3.57 -35.26 25.15
CA ALA A 72 -4.51 -36.35 24.87
C ALA A 72 -3.88 -37.76 24.99
N GLY A 73 -2.59 -37.84 25.32
CA GLY A 73 -1.82 -39.09 25.51
C GLY A 73 -1.77 -39.56 26.96
#